data_AF-A0A2P2KJF8-F1
#
_entry.id   AF-A0A2P2KJF8-F1
#
_cell.length_a   1.000
_cell.length_b   1.000
_cell.length_c   1.000
_cell.angle_alpha   90.00
_cell.angle_beta   90.00
_cell.angle_gamma   90.00
#
_symmetry.space_group_name_H-M   'P 1'
#
loop_
_entity.id
_entity.type
_entity.pdbx_description
1 polymer ?
#
loop_
_entity_poly.entity_id
_entity_poly.type
_entity_poly.pdbx_seq_one_letter_code
_entity_poly.pdbx_strand_id
1 'polypeptide(L)'
;MVRERVNQEITKQHKLGRANLPPLQPPGSLDGLEMFGFSSPAIVQAIEALDRIRVCTDYWDSRPYSRPQGQIPQHSQFKENGGNFHRTSNEQNDTEMPGCQQIPDGVNTVLRGLFKKANPEELHSLNQILNDNGAAAGRGLITQLLNEEIHNRRR
;
A
#
# COMPACT_ATOMS: atom_id res chain seq x y z
N MET A 1 4.17 11.97 22.99
CA MET A 1 4.82 12.02 21.66
C MET A 1 6.09 12.86 21.80
N VAL A 2 6.91 13.01 20.75
CA VAL A 2 8.24 13.67 20.85
C VAL A 2 8.11 15.11 21.37
N ARG A 3 7.14 15.87 20.85
CA ARG A 3 6.82 17.24 21.27
C ARG A 3 6.57 17.37 22.78
N GLU A 4 5.73 16.49 23.37
CA GLU A 4 5.43 16.53 24.81
C GLU A 4 6.70 16.36 25.64
N ARG A 5 7.56 15.41 25.24
CA ARG A 5 8.81 15.11 25.96
C ARG A 5 9.78 16.29 25.89
N VAL A 6 9.90 16.92 24.72
CA VAL A 6 10.72 18.14 24.55
C VAL A 6 10.21 19.27 25.46
N ASN A 7 8.91 19.53 25.46
CA ASN A 7 8.33 20.59 26.30
C ASN A 7 8.44 20.29 27.81
N GLN A 8 8.30 19.03 28.21
CA GLN A 8 8.52 18.60 29.60
C GLN A 8 9.97 18.85 30.03
N GLU A 9 10.94 18.50 29.18
CA GLU A 9 12.35 18.72 29.49
C GLU A 9 12.71 20.21 29.52
N ILE A 10 12.23 21.03 28.57
CA ILE A 10 12.40 22.49 28.60
C ILE A 10 11.85 23.06 29.91
N THR A 11 10.64 22.65 30.30
CA THR A 11 10.00 23.11 31.55
C THR A 11 10.80 22.69 32.78
N LYS A 12 11.32 21.47 32.80
CA LYS A 12 12.16 20.95 33.89
C LYS A 12 13.46 21.74 34.01
N GLN A 13 14.16 21.97 32.91
CA GLN A 13 15.41 22.74 32.89
C GLN A 13 15.18 24.21 33.28
N HIS A 14 14.06 24.80 32.87
CA HIS A 14 13.67 26.14 33.29
C HIS A 14 13.42 26.21 34.81
N LYS A 15 12.72 25.21 35.39
CA LYS A 15 12.53 25.10 36.84
C LYS A 15 13.84 24.94 37.62
N LEU A 16 14.87 24.38 36.99
CA LEU A 16 16.23 24.25 37.53
C LEU A 16 17.07 25.52 37.36
N GLY A 17 16.51 26.61 36.82
CA GLY A 17 17.18 27.90 36.69
C GLY A 17 18.11 28.03 35.47
N ARG A 18 18.04 27.11 34.49
CA ARG A 18 18.81 27.28 33.25
C ARG A 18 18.20 28.36 32.37
N ALA A 19 18.99 29.37 32.05
CA ALA A 19 18.67 30.40 31.08
C ALA A 19 19.01 29.93 29.65
N ASN A 20 18.54 30.67 28.64
CA ASN A 20 18.79 30.44 27.20
C ASN A 20 18.22 29.11 26.66
N LEU A 21 17.09 28.65 27.19
CA LEU A 21 16.38 27.49 26.67
C LEU A 21 15.52 27.90 25.46
N PRO A 22 15.34 27.00 24.47
CA PRO A 22 14.40 27.23 23.37
C PRO A 22 12.95 27.33 23.90
N PRO A 23 12.06 28.02 23.16
CA PRO A 23 10.66 28.13 23.55
C PRO A 23 9.95 26.78 23.48
N LEU A 24 8.85 26.67 24.24
CA LEU A 24 7.97 25.51 24.19
C LEU A 24 7.38 25.35 22.77
N GLN A 25 7.43 24.13 22.26
CA GLN A 25 6.93 23.77 20.94
C GLN A 25 5.39 23.71 20.96
N PRO A 26 4.68 24.51 20.14
CA PRO A 26 3.22 24.49 20.11
C PRO A 26 2.68 23.19 19.50
N PRO A 27 1.40 22.85 19.71
CA PRO A 27 0.77 21.73 19.03
C PRO A 27 0.91 21.85 17.50
N GLY A 28 1.23 20.74 16.82
CA GLY A 28 1.40 20.71 15.36
C GLY A 28 2.72 21.28 14.82
N SER A 29 3.61 21.82 15.67
CA SER A 29 4.90 22.38 15.22
C SER A 29 5.92 21.35 14.75
N LEU A 30 5.77 20.09 15.16
CA LEU A 30 6.70 19.02 14.83
C LEU A 30 6.05 18.07 13.84
N ASP A 31 6.42 18.21 12.57
CA ASP A 31 6.16 17.20 11.54
C ASP A 31 7.38 16.26 11.44
N GLY A 32 7.22 15.06 11.99
CA GLY A 32 8.26 14.02 11.91
C GLY A 32 8.54 13.58 10.48
N LEU A 33 7.55 13.60 9.58
CA LEU A 33 7.77 13.21 8.18
C LEU A 33 8.69 14.21 7.49
N GLU A 34 8.46 15.50 7.72
CA GLU A 34 9.32 16.55 7.16
C GLU A 34 10.72 16.55 7.78
N MET A 35 10.83 16.48 9.11
CA MET A 35 12.12 16.53 9.81
C MET A 35 13.08 15.40 9.42
N PHE A 36 12.54 14.21 9.18
CA PHE A 36 13.33 13.06 8.73
C PHE A 36 13.44 12.96 7.20
N GLY A 37 12.87 13.91 6.47
CA GLY A 37 12.94 13.98 5.01
C GLY A 37 12.02 13.00 4.27
N PHE A 38 11.13 12.29 4.96
CA PHE A 38 10.15 11.39 4.33
C PHE A 38 9.14 12.12 3.43
N SER A 39 9.00 13.44 3.60
CA SER A 39 8.22 14.29 2.69
C SER A 39 8.98 14.66 1.40
N SER A 40 10.28 14.35 1.29
CA SER A 40 11.09 14.65 0.10
C SER A 40 10.66 13.81 -1.10
N PRO A 41 10.48 14.40 -2.30
CA PRO A 41 10.09 13.66 -3.50
C PRO A 41 11.00 12.47 -3.82
N ALA A 42 12.31 12.61 -3.60
CA ALA A 42 13.27 11.54 -3.87
C ALA A 42 13.06 10.33 -2.95
N ILE A 43 12.77 10.56 -1.67
CA ILE A 43 12.52 9.49 -0.70
C ILE A 43 11.15 8.87 -0.94
N VAL A 44 10.12 9.68 -1.19
CA VAL A 44 8.78 9.20 -1.54
C VAL A 44 8.83 8.28 -2.75
N GLN A 45 9.47 8.71 -3.83
CA GLN A 45 9.61 7.91 -5.06
C GLN A 45 10.39 6.62 -4.82
N ALA A 46 11.45 6.66 -4.01
CA ALA A 46 12.22 5.47 -3.66
C ALA A 46 11.36 4.45 -2.90
N ILE A 47 10.57 4.90 -1.92
CA ILE A 47 9.65 4.05 -1.14
C ILE A 47 8.54 3.49 -2.06
N GLU A 48 7.93 4.33 -2.88
CA GLU A 48 6.91 3.93 -3.85
C GLU A 48 7.44 2.89 -4.85
N ALA A 49 8.70 3.02 -5.28
CA ALA A 49 9.35 2.06 -6.16
C ALA A 49 9.63 0.69 -5.51
N LEU A 50 9.61 0.62 -4.17
CA LEU A 50 9.68 -0.63 -3.43
C LEU A 50 8.32 -1.33 -3.37
N ASP A 51 7.21 -0.59 -3.30
CA ASP A 51 5.85 -1.13 -3.27
C ASP A 51 5.19 -1.15 -4.66
N ARG A 52 5.83 -1.84 -5.60
CA ARG A 52 5.39 -1.85 -7.02
C ARG A 52 4.01 -2.43 -7.24
N ILE A 53 3.63 -3.42 -6.43
CA ILE A 53 2.31 -4.08 -6.51
C ILE A 53 1.27 -3.43 -5.60
N ARG A 54 1.60 -2.29 -4.98
CA ARG A 54 0.69 -1.49 -4.15
C ARG A 54 0.02 -2.28 -3.03
N VAL A 55 0.81 -3.07 -2.28
CA VAL A 55 0.28 -3.83 -1.13
C VAL A 55 -0.22 -2.88 -0.04
N CYS A 56 0.38 -1.68 0.09
CA CYS A 56 -0.04 -0.70 1.06
C CYS A 56 -1.24 0.11 0.57
N THR A 57 -2.42 -0.51 0.57
CA THR A 57 -3.67 0.08 0.06
C THR A 57 -3.97 1.45 0.67
N ASP A 58 -3.86 1.59 1.99
CA ASP A 58 -4.14 2.83 2.70
C ASP A 58 -3.24 4.00 2.23
N TYR A 59 -1.96 3.72 1.96
CA TYR A 59 -1.04 4.72 1.43
C TYR A 59 -1.47 5.18 0.04
N TRP A 60 -1.74 4.24 -0.87
CA TRP A 60 -2.08 4.55 -2.25
C TRP A 60 -3.46 5.21 -2.39
N ASP A 61 -4.42 4.82 -1.56
CA ASP A 61 -5.77 5.40 -1.54
C ASP A 61 -5.75 6.85 -1.01
N SER A 62 -4.82 7.18 -0.11
CA SER A 62 -4.63 8.55 0.38
C SER A 62 -4.02 9.52 -0.64
N ARG A 63 -3.51 9.02 -1.78
CA ARG A 63 -2.82 9.82 -2.80
C ARG A 63 -3.56 9.82 -4.14
N PRO A 64 -4.57 10.70 -4.33
CA PRO A 64 -5.37 10.74 -5.55
C PRO A 64 -4.56 11.06 -6.82
N TYR A 65 -3.44 11.79 -6.68
CA TYR A 65 -2.58 12.18 -7.81
C TYR A 65 -1.54 11.12 -8.18
N SER A 66 -1.31 10.11 -7.34
CA SER A 66 -0.43 8.97 -7.65
C SER A 66 -1.15 7.90 -8.50
N ARG A 67 -2.41 8.17 -8.88
CA ARG A 67 -3.21 7.31 -9.75
C ARG A 67 -2.83 7.60 -11.21
N PRO A 68 -2.56 6.58 -12.04
CA PRO A 68 -2.41 6.78 -13.48
C PRO A 68 -3.60 7.58 -14.01
N GLN A 69 -3.30 8.67 -14.71
CA GLN A 69 -4.27 9.62 -15.24
C GLN A 69 -5.27 8.86 -16.13
N GLY A 70 -6.50 8.68 -15.65
CA GLY A 70 -7.52 7.86 -16.31
C GLY A 70 -8.54 7.21 -15.38
N GLN A 71 -8.30 7.18 -14.06
CA GLN A 71 -9.28 6.74 -13.08
C GLN A 71 -9.61 7.86 -12.11
N ILE A 72 -10.51 8.76 -12.50
CA ILE A 72 -11.21 9.64 -11.55
C ILE A 72 -12.55 8.96 -11.26
N PRO A 73 -12.74 8.28 -10.12
CA PRO A 73 -14.09 8.10 -9.60
C PRO A 73 -14.57 9.49 -9.17
N GLN A 74 -15.57 10.01 -9.88
CA GLN A 74 -16.38 11.13 -9.41
C GLN A 74 -17.05 10.67 -8.11
N HIS A 75 -16.40 10.90 -6.96
CA HIS A 75 -17.10 10.70 -5.69
C HIS A 75 -18.12 11.81 -5.56
N SER A 76 -19.37 11.43 -5.76
CA SER A 76 -20.55 12.23 -5.48
C SER A 76 -20.45 12.82 -4.07
N GLN A 77 -20.64 14.13 -3.99
CA GLN A 77 -20.81 14.84 -2.73
C GLN A 77 -22.04 14.27 -2.03
N PHE A 78 -21.89 13.70 -0.83
CA PHE A 78 -23.03 13.44 0.04
C PHE A 78 -22.84 14.18 1.37
N LYS A 79 -23.72 15.15 1.57
CA LYS A 79 -23.85 15.97 2.77
C LYS A 79 -24.33 15.14 3.95
N GLU A 80 -23.77 15.48 5.10
CA GLU A 80 -24.17 15.17 6.47
C GLU A 80 -25.67 15.43 6.74
N ASN A 81 -26.40 14.44 7.26
CA ASN A 81 -27.29 14.60 8.44
C ASN A 81 -27.85 13.24 8.92
N GLY A 82 -27.90 13.04 10.24
CA GLY A 82 -28.10 11.73 10.88
C GLY A 82 -29.54 11.24 11.13
N GLY A 83 -29.62 10.04 11.72
CA GLY A 83 -30.84 9.44 12.27
C GLY A 83 -30.86 7.91 12.22
N ASN A 84 -30.75 7.24 13.38
CA ASN A 84 -30.91 5.80 13.60
C ASN A 84 -32.23 5.25 13.03
N PHE A 85 -32.23 4.03 12.45
CA PHE A 85 -33.28 3.00 12.69
C PHE A 85 -32.75 1.58 12.40
N HIS A 86 -33.27 0.64 13.18
CA HIS A 86 -32.92 -0.77 13.31
C HIS A 86 -33.63 -1.65 12.24
N ARG A 87 -33.10 -2.88 12.01
CA ARG A 87 -33.83 -4.15 11.76
C ARG A 87 -33.91 -4.74 10.31
N THR A 88 -33.13 -5.82 10.15
CA THR A 88 -33.37 -7.15 9.52
C THR A 88 -33.68 -7.37 8.04
N SER A 89 -33.04 -8.44 7.54
CA SER A 89 -33.58 -9.55 6.72
C SER A 89 -33.32 -9.52 5.21
N ASN A 90 -32.43 -10.44 4.83
CA ASN A 90 -32.41 -11.33 3.66
C ASN A 90 -32.69 -10.84 2.23
N GLU A 91 -31.66 -11.16 1.43
CA GLU A 91 -31.69 -11.85 0.13
C GLU A 91 -31.77 -11.04 -1.17
N GLN A 92 -30.66 -11.22 -1.91
CA GLN A 92 -30.51 -11.33 -3.36
C GLN A 92 -30.83 -10.08 -4.19
N ASN A 93 -29.80 -9.54 -4.84
CA ASN A 93 -29.57 -9.78 -6.28
C ASN A 93 -28.23 -9.16 -6.70
N ASP A 94 -27.50 -9.93 -7.50
CA ASP A 94 -26.41 -9.58 -8.43
C ASP A 94 -25.78 -8.19 -8.33
N THR A 95 -24.50 -8.13 -7.99
CA THR A 95 -23.67 -6.98 -8.37
C THR A 95 -22.26 -7.44 -8.72
N GLU A 96 -22.00 -7.32 -10.02
CA GLU A 96 -20.71 -7.37 -10.68
C GLU A 96 -19.64 -6.60 -9.89
N MET A 97 -18.47 -7.18 -9.66
CA MET A 97 -17.36 -6.51 -8.98
C MET A 97 -16.14 -6.43 -9.92
N PRO A 98 -15.89 -5.25 -10.54
CA PRO A 98 -14.81 -5.06 -11.50
C PRO A 98 -13.58 -4.38 -10.87
N GLY A 99 -12.40 -4.87 -11.27
CA GLY A 99 -11.12 -4.14 -11.19
C GLY A 99 -10.49 -4.10 -9.80
N CYS A 100 -9.17 -4.14 -9.63
CA CYS A 100 -8.18 -3.51 -10.47
C CYS A 100 -6.84 -4.26 -10.35
N GLN A 101 -6.35 -4.72 -11.48
CA GLN A 101 -4.94 -5.01 -11.69
C GLN A 101 -4.58 -4.18 -12.92
N GLN A 102 -3.92 -3.03 -12.77
CA GLN A 102 -3.19 -2.45 -13.91
C GLN A 102 -1.74 -2.93 -13.81
N ILE A 103 -1.57 -4.24 -13.99
CA ILE A 103 -0.38 -4.77 -14.67
C ILE A 103 -0.45 -4.16 -16.08
N PRO A 104 0.65 -3.73 -16.72
CA PRO A 104 0.62 -3.32 -18.13
C PRO A 104 -0.32 -4.24 -18.90
N ASP A 105 -1.33 -3.70 -19.58
CA ASP A 105 -2.49 -4.48 -20.08
C ASP A 105 -2.07 -5.73 -20.88
N GLY A 106 -0.88 -5.72 -21.48
CA GLY A 106 -0.26 -6.89 -22.11
C GLY A 106 0.15 -8.03 -21.18
N VAL A 107 0.64 -7.77 -19.97
CA VAL A 107 1.08 -8.84 -19.03
C VAL A 107 -0.12 -9.46 -18.32
N ASN A 108 -1.16 -8.66 -18.00
CA ASN A 108 -2.43 -9.17 -17.47
C ASN A 108 -3.10 -10.16 -18.42
N THR A 109 -3.15 -9.82 -19.72
CA THR A 109 -3.76 -10.67 -20.74
C THR A 109 -2.96 -11.95 -20.96
N VAL A 110 -1.61 -11.88 -20.93
CA VAL A 110 -0.74 -13.06 -20.98
C VAL A 110 -0.92 -13.96 -19.76
N LEU A 111 -0.88 -13.40 -18.55
CA LEU A 111 -1.08 -14.18 -17.31
C LEU A 111 -2.47 -14.82 -17.27
N ARG A 112 -3.51 -14.09 -17.69
CA ARG A 112 -4.86 -14.65 -17.80
C ARG A 112 -4.94 -15.77 -18.82
N GLY A 113 -4.21 -15.67 -19.93
CA GLY A 113 -4.09 -16.75 -20.92
C GLY A 113 -3.35 -17.98 -20.39
N LEU A 114 -2.35 -17.79 -19.54
CA LEU A 114 -1.63 -18.87 -18.86
C LEU A 114 -2.51 -19.57 -17.82
N PHE A 115 -3.20 -18.80 -16.97
CA PHE A 115 -4.08 -19.37 -15.94
C PHE A 115 -5.26 -20.15 -16.51
N LYS A 116 -5.74 -19.79 -17.71
CA LYS A 116 -6.75 -20.58 -18.43
C LYS A 116 -6.26 -21.95 -18.90
N LYS A 117 -4.95 -22.15 -19.01
CA LYS A 117 -4.33 -23.41 -19.46
C LYS A 117 -3.90 -24.30 -18.30
N ALA A 118 -3.76 -23.72 -17.10
CA ALA A 118 -3.42 -24.46 -15.89
C ALA A 118 -4.69 -25.07 -15.25
N ASN A 119 -4.53 -26.22 -14.59
CA ASN A 119 -5.60 -26.81 -13.80
C ASN A 119 -5.71 -26.11 -12.41
N PRO A 120 -6.84 -26.23 -11.69
CA PRO A 120 -7.01 -25.56 -10.41
C PRO A 120 -6.01 -26.03 -9.33
N GLU A 121 -5.58 -27.28 -9.38
CA GLU A 121 -4.59 -27.84 -8.44
C GLU A 121 -3.20 -27.21 -8.63
N GLU A 122 -2.78 -26.98 -9.87
CA GLU A 122 -1.56 -26.28 -10.25
C GLU A 122 -1.61 -24.81 -9.83
N LEU A 123 -2.76 -24.15 -10.00
CA LEU A 123 -2.95 -22.76 -9.58
C LEU A 123 -2.89 -22.62 -8.05
N HIS A 124 -3.50 -23.54 -7.31
CA HIS A 124 -3.39 -23.58 -5.85
C HIS A 124 -1.95 -23.82 -5.40
N SER A 125 -1.27 -24.77 -6.03
CA SER A 125 0.15 -25.07 -5.76
C SER A 125 1.03 -23.85 -6.01
N LEU A 126 0.84 -23.16 -7.15
CA LEU A 126 1.56 -21.93 -7.48
C LEU A 126 1.31 -20.83 -6.44
N ASN A 127 0.04 -20.64 -6.05
CA ASN A 127 -0.33 -19.64 -5.05
C ASN A 127 0.27 -19.97 -3.67
N GLN A 128 0.32 -21.24 -3.29
CA GLN A 128 0.97 -21.68 -2.04
C GLN A 128 2.48 -21.37 -2.06
N ILE A 129 3.17 -21.70 -3.15
CA ILE A 129 4.61 -21.44 -3.30
C ILE A 129 4.93 -19.94 -3.26
N LEU A 130 4.07 -19.09 -3.82
CA LEU A 130 4.27 -17.64 -3.84
C LEU A 130 4.05 -16.98 -2.47
N ASN A 131 3.18 -17.56 -1.64
CA ASN A 131 2.77 -17.00 -0.35
C ASN A 131 3.49 -17.62 0.86
N ASP A 132 4.16 -18.78 0.71
CA ASP A 132 4.96 -19.35 1.77
C ASP A 132 6.19 -18.46 2.05
N ASN A 133 6.26 -17.94 3.29
CA ASN A 133 7.17 -16.88 3.76
C ASN A 133 8.69 -17.21 3.73
N GLY A 134 9.12 -18.26 3.04
CA GLY A 134 10.52 -18.61 2.76
C GLY A 134 11.07 -17.96 1.47
N ALA A 135 10.71 -16.68 1.24
CA ALA A 135 10.56 -16.04 -0.07
C ALA A 135 11.83 -15.80 -0.92
N ALA A 136 13.03 -16.23 -0.51
CA ALA A 136 14.24 -16.08 -1.33
C ALA A 136 14.53 -17.35 -2.16
N ALA A 137 14.45 -18.53 -1.56
CA ALA A 137 14.80 -19.78 -2.23
C ALA A 137 13.71 -20.23 -3.22
N GLY A 138 12.43 -20.11 -2.85
CA GLY A 138 11.30 -20.52 -3.70
C GLY A 138 11.17 -19.68 -4.97
N ARG A 139 11.39 -18.37 -4.88
CA ARG A 139 11.38 -17.47 -6.05
C ARG A 139 12.54 -17.75 -7.00
N GLY A 140 13.71 -18.11 -6.46
CA GLY A 140 14.86 -18.55 -7.25
C GLY A 140 14.58 -19.82 -8.04
N LEU A 141 13.97 -20.83 -7.40
CA LEU A 141 13.59 -22.08 -8.04
C LEU A 141 12.52 -21.90 -9.12
N ILE A 142 11.48 -21.09 -8.88
CA ILE A 142 10.46 -20.77 -9.90
C ILE A 142 11.11 -20.13 -11.12
N THR A 143 12.01 -19.17 -10.91
CA THR A 143 12.70 -18.47 -12.00
C THR A 143 13.60 -19.43 -12.78
N GLN A 144 14.29 -20.34 -12.10
CA GLN A 144 15.12 -21.37 -12.74
C GLN A 144 14.29 -22.33 -13.60
N LEU A 145 13.20 -22.89 -13.06
CA LEU A 145 12.34 -23.83 -13.78
C LEU A 145 11.64 -23.16 -14.98
N LEU A 146 11.19 -21.91 -14.82
CA LEU A 146 10.61 -21.15 -15.92
C LEU A 146 11.62 -20.92 -17.06
N ASN A 147 12.86 -20.57 -16.72
CA ASN A 147 13.92 -20.40 -17.71
C ASN A 147 14.19 -21.72 -18.44
N GLU A 148 14.29 -22.84 -17.72
CA GLU A 148 14.49 -24.17 -18.32
C GLU A 148 13.37 -24.53 -19.31
N GLU A 149 12.11 -24.31 -18.93
CA GLU A 149 10.96 -24.59 -19.78
C GLU A 149 10.94 -23.68 -21.03
N ILE A 150 11.33 -22.41 -20.91
CA ILE A 150 11.45 -21.48 -22.05
C ILE A 150 12.52 -21.97 -23.04
N HIS A 151 13.64 -22.52 -22.54
CA HIS A 151 14.69 -23.05 -23.41
C HIS A 151 14.24 -24.35 -24.11
N ASN A 152 13.50 -25.22 -23.43
CA ASN A 152 12.99 -26.47 -24.01
C ASN A 152 11.94 -26.25 -25.11
N ARG A 153 11.11 -25.20 -25.00
CA ARG A 153 10.08 -24.89 -26.01
C ARG A 153 10.57 -24.09 -27.23
N ARG A 154 11.83 -23.64 -27.21
CA ARG A 154 12.48 -22.92 -28.33
C ARG A 154 13.30 -23.85 -29.24
N ARG A 155 13.36 -25.15 -28.96
CA ARG A 155 13.97 -26.17 -29.82
C ARG A 155 12.95 -26.89 -30.67
#